data_AF-A0A7X7N0Y8-F1
#
_entry.id   AF-A0A7X7N0Y8-F1
#
_cell.length_a   1.000
_cell.length_b   1.000
_cell.length_c   1.000
_cell.angle_alpha   90.00
_cell.angle_beta   90.00
_cell.angle_gamma   90.00
#
_symmetry.space_group_name_H-M   'P 1'
#
loop_
_entity.id
_entity.type
_entity.pdbx_description
1 polymer ?
#
loop_
_entity_poly.entity_id
_entity_poly.type
_entity_poly.pdbx_seq_one_letter_code
_entity_poly.pdbx_strand_id
1 'polypeptide(L)'
;MRLVPILVRDRLPLRKDGAMFWGYCYGPVIAILRGHEDDAALIRHEREHVKQFYMTLGLHLILYPLCRRYRLWAERKAHAAEGVPLNEEWY
;
A
#
# COMPACT_ATOMS: atom_id res chain seq x y z
N MET A 1 -0.41 15.53 -2.55
CA MET A 1 0.49 15.28 -1.40
C MET A 1 1.91 15.37 -1.90
N ARG A 2 2.66 16.40 -1.48
CA ARG A 2 3.97 16.69 -2.08
C ARG A 2 5.14 15.98 -1.40
N LEU A 3 4.95 15.46 -0.18
CA LEU A 3 5.96 14.73 0.59
C LEU A 3 5.27 13.63 1.41
N VAL A 4 5.54 12.37 1.09
CA VAL A 4 5.18 11.22 1.92
C VAL A 4 6.50 10.65 2.46
N PRO A 5 6.69 10.54 3.78
CA PRO A 5 7.91 9.95 4.33
C PRO A 5 8.02 8.50 3.89
N ILE A 6 9.20 8.11 3.37
CA ILE A 6 9.52 6.74 2.97
C ILE A 6 10.59 6.23 3.93
N LEU A 7 10.32 5.10 4.59
CA LEU A 7 11.24 4.40 5.46
C LEU A 7 11.74 3.14 4.75
N VAL A 8 13.04 3.06 4.46
CA VAL A 8 13.63 1.80 3.98
C VAL A 8 13.87 0.88 5.17
N ARG A 9 13.37 -0.36 5.12
CA ARG A 9 13.49 -1.34 6.19
C ARG A 9 13.99 -2.68 5.66
N ASP A 10 14.76 -3.40 6.48
CA ASP A 10 15.18 -4.77 6.19
C ASP A 10 14.06 -5.79 6.44
N ARG A 11 13.01 -5.38 7.17
CA ARG A 11 11.85 -6.21 7.50
C ARG A 11 10.55 -5.43 7.39
N LEU A 12 9.57 -6.06 6.76
CA LEU A 12 8.17 -5.65 6.62
C LEU A 12 7.25 -6.79 7.07
N PRO A 13 5.95 -6.53 7.30
CA PRO A 13 4.98 -7.55 7.65
C PRO A 13 4.95 -8.69 6.63
N LEU A 14 4.54 -9.87 7.11
CA LEU A 14 4.38 -11.04 6.26
C LEU A 14 3.00 -11.04 5.61
N ARG A 15 2.99 -11.43 4.34
CA ARG A 15 1.81 -11.85 3.59
C ARG A 15 1.32 -13.19 4.12
N LYS A 16 0.12 -13.60 3.69
CA LYS A 16 -0.50 -14.89 4.08
C LYS A 16 0.30 -16.10 3.60
N ASP A 17 1.07 -15.97 2.52
CA ASP A 17 1.93 -17.01 1.95
C ASP A 17 3.30 -17.10 2.65
N GLY A 18 3.54 -16.30 3.70
CA GLY A 18 4.81 -16.27 4.43
C GLY A 18 5.91 -15.43 3.76
N ALA A 19 5.66 -14.88 2.57
CA ALA A 19 6.55 -13.91 1.95
C ALA A 19 6.43 -12.53 2.62
N MET A 20 7.47 -11.73 2.57
CA MET A 20 7.40 -10.34 3.03
C MET A 20 6.71 -9.47 1.99
N PHE A 21 5.96 -8.46 2.44
CA PHE A 21 5.56 -7.39 1.55
C PHE A 21 6.79 -6.60 1.06
N TRP A 22 6.74 -6.08 -0.17
CA TRP A 22 7.78 -5.20 -0.72
C TRP A 22 7.57 -3.74 -0.33
N GLY A 23 6.31 -3.34 -0.13
CA GLY A 23 5.90 -2.04 0.42
C GLY A 23 4.83 -2.21 1.49
N TYR A 24 4.73 -1.25 2.40
CA TYR A 24 3.69 -1.25 3.42
C TYR A 24 3.30 0.18 3.83
N CYS A 25 2.02 0.49 3.74
CA CYS A 25 1.44 1.73 4.23
C CYS A 25 1.12 1.64 5.74
N TYR A 26 1.82 2.44 6.55
CA TYR A 26 1.55 2.60 8.00
C TYR A 26 0.63 3.80 8.29
N GLY A 27 -0.20 4.20 7.33
CA GLY A 27 -1.06 5.38 7.43
C GLY A 27 -0.42 6.59 6.76
N PRO A 28 0.19 7.55 7.50
CA PRO A 28 0.81 8.74 6.91
C PRO A 28 2.21 8.48 6.32
N VAL A 29 2.77 7.29 6.51
CA VAL A 29 4.16 6.92 6.20
C VAL A 29 4.16 5.62 5.39
N ILE A 30 5.08 5.51 4.42
CA ILE A 30 5.31 4.28 3.66
C ILE A 30 6.61 3.65 4.17
N ALA A 31 6.61 2.33 4.33
CA ALA A 31 7.84 1.57 4.46
C ALA A 31 8.09 0.74 3.20
N ILE A 32 9.32 0.69 2.73
CA ILE A 32 9.75 -0.09 1.56
C ILE A 32 10.82 -1.07 2.01
N LEU A 33 10.74 -2.30 1.51
CA LEU A 33 11.75 -3.33 1.75
C LEU A 33 13.05 -2.93 1.07
N ARG A 34 14.18 -3.05 1.78
CA ARG A 34 15.50 -2.82 1.19
C ARG A 34 15.70 -3.67 -0.06
N GLY A 35 16.20 -3.06 -1.13
CA GLY A 35 16.31 -3.63 -2.48
C GLY A 35 15.16 -3.23 -3.41
N HIS A 36 14.09 -2.62 -2.89
CA HIS A 36 12.94 -2.15 -3.66
C HIS A 36 12.73 -0.63 -3.59
N GLU A 37 13.66 0.13 -2.98
CA GLU A 37 13.56 1.59 -2.82
C GLU A 37 13.47 2.38 -4.14
N ASP A 38 13.99 1.84 -5.24
CA ASP A 38 13.96 2.49 -6.55
C ASP A 38 12.77 2.05 -7.41
N ASP A 39 11.91 1.17 -6.88
CA ASP A 39 10.70 0.74 -7.58
C ASP A 39 9.64 1.86 -7.56
N ALA A 40 9.70 2.70 -8.60
CA ALA A 40 8.78 3.81 -8.76
C ALA A 40 7.32 3.36 -8.88
N ALA A 41 7.04 2.14 -9.36
CA ALA A 41 5.68 1.61 -9.46
C ALA A 41 5.14 1.27 -8.07
N LEU A 42 5.92 0.51 -7.28
CA LEU A 42 5.61 0.21 -5.89
C LEU A 42 5.42 1.48 -5.05
N ILE A 43 6.28 2.49 -5.21
CA ILE A 43 6.13 3.76 -4.49
C ILE A 43 4.82 4.48 -4.88
N ARG A 44 4.41 4.43 -6.15
CA ARG A 44 3.13 5.02 -6.59
C ARG A 44 1.94 4.28 -5.96
N HIS A 45 2.00 2.96 -5.91
CA HIS A 45 1.00 2.12 -5.26
C HIS A 45 0.80 2.53 -3.81
N GLU A 46 1.87 2.49 -3.02
CA GLU A 46 1.82 2.79 -1.59
C GLU A 46 1.38 4.23 -1.29
N ARG A 47 1.74 5.19 -2.15
CA ARG A 47 1.29 6.59 -2.03
C ARG A 47 -0.22 6.73 -2.18
N GLU A 48 -0.87 5.89 -2.98
CA GLU A 48 -2.33 5.92 -3.10
C GLU A 48 -2.98 5.45 -1.78
N HIS A 49 -2.40 4.49 -1.06
CA HIS A 49 -2.88 4.11 0.28
C HIS A 49 -2.71 5.24 1.31
N VAL A 50 -1.59 5.97 1.28
CA VAL A 50 -1.42 7.14 2.14
C VAL A 50 -2.46 8.21 1.82
N LYS A 51 -2.76 8.43 0.53
CA LYS A 51 -3.82 9.35 0.13
C LYS A 51 -5.19 8.87 0.62
N GLN A 52 -5.49 7.59 0.52
CA GLN A 52 -6.72 7.00 1.06
C GLN A 52 -6.80 7.15 2.58
N PHE A 53 -5.69 7.02 3.29
CA PHE A 53 -5.60 7.31 4.72
C PHE A 53 -6.05 8.75 5.03
N TYR A 54 -5.48 9.75 4.35
CA TYR A 54 -5.89 11.14 4.56
C TYR A 54 -7.33 11.44 4.11
N MET A 55 -7.76 10.88 2.97
CA MET A 55 -9.13 11.04 2.47
C MET A 55 -10.19 10.48 3.41
N THR A 56 -9.84 9.44 4.17
CA THR A 56 -10.73 8.76 5.11
C THR A 56 -10.48 9.17 6.57
N LEU A 57 -9.70 10.23 6.80
CA LEU A 57 -9.33 10.71 8.14
C LEU A 57 -8.79 9.60 9.05
N GLY A 58 -8.01 8.70 8.48
CA GLY A 58 -7.39 7.56 9.17
C GLY A 58 -8.21 6.27 9.17
N LEU A 59 -9.49 6.29 8.77
CA LEU A 59 -10.33 5.09 8.76
C LEU A 59 -9.83 4.02 7.78
N HIS A 60 -8.98 4.35 6.82
CA HIS A 60 -8.33 3.39 5.93
C HIS A 60 -7.71 2.21 6.70
N LEU A 61 -7.01 2.46 7.82
CA LEU A 61 -6.36 1.41 8.62
C LEU A 61 -7.37 0.42 9.25
N ILE A 62 -8.61 0.84 9.42
CA ILE A 62 -9.70 0.02 9.99
C ILE A 62 -10.47 -0.66 8.85
N LEU A 63 -10.86 0.11 7.83
CA LEU A 63 -11.66 -0.37 6.71
C LEU A 63 -10.91 -1.38 5.83
N TYR A 64 -9.60 -1.20 5.66
CA TYR A 64 -8.79 -2.07 4.81
C TYR A 64 -8.75 -3.53 5.31
N PRO A 65 -8.45 -3.84 6.59
CA PRO A 65 -8.51 -5.21 7.09
C PRO A 65 -9.93 -5.75 7.27
N LEU A 66 -10.94 -4.91 7.55
CA LEU A 66 -12.27 -5.37 7.96
C LEU A 66 -13.32 -5.39 6.85
N CYS A 67 -13.17 -4.59 5.79
CA CYS A 67 -14.16 -4.46 4.73
C CYS A 67 -13.57 -4.85 3.37
N ARG A 68 -13.90 -6.06 2.89
CA ARG A 68 -13.41 -6.56 1.59
C ARG A 68 -13.76 -5.64 0.43
N ARG A 69 -14.97 -5.08 0.40
CA ARG A 69 -15.40 -4.15 -0.67
C ARG A 69 -14.54 -2.88 -0.69
N TYR A 70 -14.24 -2.33 0.50
CA TYR A 70 -13.37 -1.16 0.62
C TYR A 70 -11.93 -1.51 0.20
N ARG A 71 -11.41 -2.65 0.65
CA ARG A 71 -10.08 -3.13 0.25
C ARG A 71 -9.96 -3.24 -1.27
N LEU A 72 -10.90 -3.92 -1.94
CA LEU A 72 -10.90 -4.05 -3.39
C LEU A 72 -10.94 -2.68 -4.09
N TRP A 73 -11.75 -1.74 -3.60
CA TRP A 73 -11.77 -0.37 -4.14
C TRP A 73 -10.42 0.36 -3.95
N ALA A 74 -9.80 0.21 -2.79
CA ALA A 74 -8.52 0.81 -2.46
C ALA A 74 -7.40 0.26 -3.35
N GLU A 75 -7.35 -1.07 -3.50
CA GLU A 75 -6.40 -1.80 -4.34
C GLU A 75 -6.56 -1.45 -5.82
N ARG A 76 -7.80 -1.40 -6.35
CA ARG A 76 -8.04 -1.00 -7.74
C ARG A 76 -7.44 0.36 -8.07
N LYS A 77 -7.52 1.31 -7.13
CA LYS A 77 -6.92 2.64 -7.31
C LYS A 77 -5.39 2.60 -7.23
N ALA A 78 -4.83 1.83 -6.30
CA ALA A 78 -3.38 1.71 -6.14
C ALA A 78 -2.74 1.04 -7.37
N HIS A 79 -3.32 -0.08 -7.82
CA HIS A 79 -2.94 -0.77 -9.06
C HIS A 79 -3.04 0.12 -10.31
N ALA A 80 -4.13 0.90 -10.43
CA ALA A 80 -4.24 1.87 -11.51
C ALA A 80 -3.16 2.97 -11.47
N ALA A 81 -2.69 3.37 -10.27
CA ALA A 81 -1.64 4.37 -10.12
C ALA A 81 -0.23 3.84 -10.42
N GLU A 82 0.05 2.57 -10.13
CA GLU A 82 1.33 1.95 -10.50
C GLU A 82 1.38 1.54 -11.99
N GLY A 83 0.22 1.34 -12.62
CA GLY A 83 0.07 0.99 -14.04
C GLY A 83 -0.11 -0.52 -14.30
N VAL A 84 -0.52 -1.27 -13.28
CA VAL A 84 -0.68 -2.74 -13.33
C VAL A 84 -2.16 -3.08 -13.13
N PRO A 85 -2.75 -4.03 -13.87
CA PRO A 85 -4.11 -4.47 -13.62
C PRO A 85 -4.22 -5.20 -12.27
N LEU A 86 -5.25 -4.88 -11.50
CA LEU A 86 -5.57 -5.62 -10.28
C LEU A 86 -6.00 -7.05 -10.66
N ASN A 87 -5.40 -8.05 -10.02
CA ASN A 87 -5.95 -9.40 -9.99
C ASN A 87 -6.82 -9.57 -8.71
N GLU A 88 -8.14 -9.67 -8.90
CA GLU A 88 -9.11 -9.72 -7.79
C GLU A 88 -9.08 -11.05 -7.01
N GLU A 89 -8.47 -12.10 -7.55
CA GLU A 89 -8.38 -13.42 -6.89
C GLU A 89 -7.49 -13.40 -5.63
N TRP A 90 -6.66 -12.36 -5.48
CA TRP A 90 -5.74 -12.20 -4.36
C TRP A 90 -6.39 -11.59 -3.11
N TYR A 91 -7.66 -11.15 -3.18
CA TYR A 91 -8.33 -10.30 -2.17
C TYR A 91 -9.75 -10.71 -1.74
#